data_AF-X1IV39-F1
#
_entry.id   AF-X1IV39-F1
#
_cell.length_a   1.000
_cell.length_b   1.000
_cell.length_c   1.000
_cell.angle_alpha   90.00
_cell.angle_beta   90.00
_cell.angle_gamma   90.00
#
_symmetry.space_group_name_H-M   'P 1'
#
loop_
_entity.id
_entity.type
_entity.pdbx_description
1 polymer ?
#
loop_
_entity_poly.entity_id
_entity_poly.type
_entity_poly.pdbx_seq_one_letter_code
_entity_poly.pdbx_strand_id
1 'polypeptide(L)'
;SGQIYSAVLAKERRGDFLGGTIQVVPHVTTEIKERFKRLAENSQAEVIIIEVGGTVGDIEGQPFLEAIRQMRNDVGRDNVLYVHITLLPYLSSTQELKTKPTQHSVNELRRIGIQPDIIICRSDYPISEGIKDKISLFCDVERQAVISLPTMPTIYEIPLLLEEAELGQIIVDKLDLKANKPDLSQWQELVERLKTPHEPVNIALV
;
A
#
# COMPACT_ATOMS: atom_id res chain seq x y z
N SER A 1 15.69 -6.58 0.28
CA SER A 1 16.88 -5.92 -0.32
C SER A 1 18.00 -6.87 -0.70
N GLY A 2 18.51 -7.75 0.18
CA GLY A 2 19.72 -8.56 -0.09
C GLY A 2 19.71 -9.37 -1.39
N GLN A 3 18.58 -9.98 -1.77
CA GLN A 3 18.45 -10.72 -3.02
C GLN A 3 18.64 -9.84 -4.28
N ILE A 4 18.22 -8.57 -4.25
CA ILE A 4 18.38 -7.63 -5.38
C ILE A 4 19.86 -7.31 -5.56
N TYR A 5 20.51 -6.87 -4.49
CA TYR A 5 21.93 -6.51 -4.52
C TYR A 5 22.80 -7.72 -4.88
N SER A 6 22.50 -8.90 -4.34
CA SER A 6 23.19 -10.14 -4.71
C SER A 6 23.05 -10.46 -6.20
N ALA A 7 21.86 -10.31 -6.77
CA ALA A 7 21.64 -10.53 -8.21
C ALA A 7 22.40 -9.52 -9.08
N VAL A 8 22.39 -8.23 -8.71
CA VAL A 8 23.14 -7.19 -9.42
C VAL A 8 24.65 -7.45 -9.35
N LEU A 9 25.18 -7.78 -8.17
CA LEU A 9 26.60 -8.13 -8.00
C LEU A 9 26.98 -9.40 -8.77
N ALA A 10 26.09 -10.39 -8.84
CA ALA A 10 26.34 -11.60 -9.63
C ALA A 10 26.40 -11.30 -11.13
N LYS A 11 25.53 -10.42 -11.64
CA LYS A 11 25.56 -9.93 -13.03
C LYS A 11 26.86 -9.18 -13.34
N GLU A 12 27.30 -8.33 -12.41
CA GLU A 12 28.56 -7.60 -12.52
C GLU A 12 29.76 -8.54 -12.63
N ARG A 13 29.89 -9.52 -11.74
CA ARG A 13 31.00 -10.47 -11.75
C ARG A 13 31.05 -11.38 -12.97
N ARG A 14 29.93 -11.58 -13.66
CA ARG A 14 29.88 -12.32 -14.94
C ARG A 14 30.26 -11.47 -16.15
N GLY A 15 30.36 -10.16 -15.99
CA GLY A 15 30.64 -9.23 -17.08
C GLY A 15 29.39 -8.73 -17.82
N ASP A 16 28.18 -8.95 -17.28
CA ASP A 16 26.91 -8.58 -17.95
C ASP A 16 26.78 -7.05 -18.17
N PHE A 17 27.56 -6.24 -17.43
CA PHE A 17 27.60 -4.78 -17.56
C PHE A 17 28.81 -4.25 -18.34
N LEU A 18 29.56 -5.12 -19.04
CA LEU A 18 30.65 -4.75 -19.95
C LEU A 18 31.73 -3.83 -19.35
N GLY A 19 32.03 -4.01 -18.06
CA GLY A 19 33.01 -3.20 -17.32
C GLY A 19 32.50 -1.83 -16.87
N GLY A 20 31.21 -1.54 -17.03
CA GLY A 20 30.57 -0.31 -16.56
C GLY A 20 30.43 -0.24 -15.03
N THR A 21 30.35 0.97 -14.50
CA THR A 21 30.15 1.21 -13.06
C THR A 21 28.72 0.85 -12.63
N ILE A 22 28.59 0.04 -11.59
CA ILE A 22 27.29 -0.29 -11.00
C ILE A 22 26.80 0.84 -10.11
N GLN A 23 25.53 1.19 -10.29
CA GLN A 23 24.85 2.29 -9.63
C GLN A 23 23.46 1.83 -9.15
N VAL A 24 22.92 2.47 -8.12
CA VAL A 24 21.56 2.18 -7.64
C VAL A 24 20.53 2.43 -8.75
N VAL A 25 20.63 3.59 -9.39
CA VAL A 25 19.90 3.90 -10.63
C VAL A 25 20.91 3.86 -11.79
N PRO A 26 20.68 3.08 -12.85
CA PRO A 26 19.48 2.27 -13.11
C PRO A 26 19.58 0.82 -12.59
N HIS A 27 20.73 0.30 -12.20
CA HIS A 27 20.93 -1.16 -12.11
C HIS A 27 20.10 -1.85 -11.03
N VAL A 28 20.04 -1.30 -9.81
CA VAL A 28 19.24 -1.85 -8.71
C VAL A 28 17.76 -1.66 -8.98
N THR A 29 17.35 -0.47 -9.44
CA THR A 29 15.95 -0.18 -9.77
C THR A 29 15.43 -1.05 -10.91
N THR A 30 16.26 -1.30 -11.93
CA THR A 30 15.93 -2.20 -13.03
C THR A 30 15.80 -3.64 -12.54
N GLU A 31 16.70 -4.15 -11.68
CA GLU A 31 16.54 -5.50 -11.12
C GLU A 31 15.24 -5.64 -10.30
N ILE A 32 14.81 -4.59 -9.59
CA ILE A 32 13.51 -4.57 -8.90
C ILE A 32 12.36 -4.63 -9.91
N LYS A 33 12.34 -3.75 -10.92
CA LYS A 33 11.30 -3.72 -11.97
C LYS A 33 11.20 -5.04 -12.74
N GLU A 34 12.34 -5.67 -13.05
CA GLU A 34 12.38 -6.97 -13.72
C GLU A 34 11.77 -8.10 -12.87
N ARG A 35 11.72 -7.97 -11.54
CA ARG A 35 10.98 -8.93 -10.72
C ARG A 35 9.47 -8.73 -10.81
N PHE A 36 9.01 -7.48 -10.90
CA PHE A 36 7.59 -7.19 -11.10
C PHE A 36 7.10 -7.73 -12.44
N LYS A 37 7.87 -7.50 -13.52
CA LYS A 37 7.55 -8.03 -14.86
C LYS A 37 7.51 -9.56 -14.89
N ARG A 38 8.52 -10.22 -14.31
CA ARG A 38 8.53 -11.70 -14.21
C ARG A 38 7.34 -12.23 -13.41
N LEU A 39 6.92 -11.54 -12.35
CA LEU A 39 5.73 -11.93 -11.60
C LEU A 39 4.47 -11.82 -12.49
N ALA A 40 4.36 -10.74 -13.27
CA ALA A 40 3.25 -10.56 -14.23
C ALA A 40 3.22 -11.68 -15.27
N GLU A 41 4.36 -11.95 -15.91
CA GLU A 41 4.51 -12.99 -16.92
C GLU A 41 4.20 -14.39 -16.36
N ASN A 42 4.61 -14.70 -15.13
CA ASN A 42 4.39 -16.03 -14.55
C ASN A 42 2.96 -16.25 -14.04
N SER A 43 2.36 -15.21 -13.46
CA SER A 43 1.02 -15.29 -12.87
C SER A 43 -0.10 -15.16 -13.89
N GLN A 44 0.16 -14.48 -15.02
CA GLN A 44 -0.86 -14.06 -15.98
C GLN A 44 -2.02 -13.30 -15.30
N ALA A 45 -1.74 -12.65 -14.17
CA ALA A 45 -2.72 -11.90 -13.41
C ALA A 45 -3.04 -10.55 -14.06
N GLU A 46 -4.30 -10.15 -14.01
CA GLU A 46 -4.75 -8.83 -14.48
C GLU A 46 -4.27 -7.69 -13.56
N VAL A 47 -4.15 -7.97 -12.26
CA VAL A 47 -3.72 -7.01 -11.24
C VAL A 47 -2.66 -7.64 -10.34
N ILE A 48 -1.60 -6.88 -10.06
CA ILE A 48 -0.53 -7.27 -9.14
C ILE A 48 -0.49 -6.26 -8.01
N ILE A 49 -0.67 -6.76 -6.79
CA ILE A 49 -0.53 -5.95 -5.57
C ILE A 49 0.92 -6.08 -5.09
N ILE A 50 1.61 -4.95 -4.99
CA ILE A 50 3.00 -4.88 -4.54
C ILE A 50 3.04 -4.07 -3.25
N GLU A 51 3.33 -4.74 -2.13
CA GLU A 51 3.62 -4.07 -0.88
C GLU A 51 5.09 -3.60 -0.87
N VAL A 52 5.30 -2.31 -0.63
CA VAL A 52 6.63 -1.76 -0.37
C VAL A 52 6.82 -1.65 1.14
N GLY A 53 7.60 -2.56 1.70
CA GLY A 53 7.92 -2.55 3.13
C GLY A 53 8.80 -1.36 3.54
N GLY A 54 8.83 -1.08 4.85
CA GLY A 54 9.51 0.08 5.43
C GLY A 54 8.61 1.32 5.50
N THR A 55 9.18 2.47 5.87
CA THR A 55 8.44 3.74 5.94
C THR A 55 8.90 4.68 4.84
N VAL A 56 7.97 5.41 4.24
CA VAL A 56 8.32 6.50 3.31
C VAL A 56 9.15 7.55 4.06
N GLY A 57 10.33 7.84 3.52
CA GLY A 57 11.33 8.71 4.15
C GLY A 57 12.57 7.96 4.65
N ASP A 58 12.47 6.64 4.85
CA ASP A 58 13.60 5.81 5.25
C ASP A 58 14.55 5.53 4.08
N ILE A 59 15.85 5.46 4.38
CA ILE A 59 16.91 5.31 3.36
C ILE A 59 16.86 3.93 2.69
N GLU A 60 16.41 2.89 3.40
CA GLU A 60 16.36 1.52 2.91
C GLU A 60 15.29 1.32 1.81
N GLY A 61 14.22 2.12 1.87
CA GLY A 61 13.08 2.05 0.95
C GLY A 61 13.30 2.81 -0.36
N GLN A 62 14.27 3.73 -0.43
CA GLN A 62 14.44 4.61 -1.58
C GLN A 62 14.59 3.88 -2.93
N PRO A 63 15.37 2.79 -3.06
CA PRO A 63 15.47 2.08 -4.33
C PRO A 63 14.14 1.46 -4.77
N PHE A 64 13.28 1.03 -3.85
CA PHE A 64 11.97 0.48 -4.17
C PHE A 64 10.99 1.57 -4.59
N LEU A 65 10.98 2.70 -3.88
CA LEU A 65 10.15 3.85 -4.24
C LEU A 65 10.54 4.39 -5.62
N GLU A 66 11.83 4.52 -5.90
CA GLU A 66 12.30 4.91 -7.24
C GLU A 66 11.93 3.89 -8.31
N ALA A 67 11.99 2.59 -8.00
CA ALA A 67 11.58 1.53 -8.94
C ALA A 67 10.08 1.60 -9.27
N ILE A 68 9.18 1.75 -8.29
CA ILE A 68 7.73 1.86 -8.55
C ILE A 68 7.39 3.18 -9.25
N ARG A 69 8.14 4.26 -9.00
CA ARG A 69 7.99 5.55 -9.70
C ARG A 69 8.36 5.41 -11.17
N GLN A 70 9.47 4.76 -11.47
CA GLN A 70 9.87 4.45 -12.85
C GLN A 70 8.88 3.48 -13.51
N MET A 71 8.37 2.50 -12.78
CA MET A 71 7.41 1.51 -13.31
C MET A 71 6.16 2.17 -13.88
N ARG A 72 5.62 3.20 -13.22
CA ARG A 72 4.48 3.98 -13.74
C ARG A 72 4.77 4.67 -15.08
N ASN A 73 6.01 5.03 -15.36
CA ASN A 73 6.40 5.53 -16.68
C ASN A 73 6.59 4.40 -17.69
N ASP A 74 7.13 3.26 -17.26
CA ASP A 74 7.39 2.11 -18.14
C ASP A 74 6.09 1.48 -18.67
N VAL A 75 5.05 1.36 -17.83
CA VAL A 75 3.77 0.71 -18.21
C VAL A 75 2.64 1.68 -18.53
N GLY A 76 2.83 2.98 -18.30
CA GLY A 76 1.80 4.00 -18.49
C GLY A 76 1.09 4.38 -17.19
N ARG A 77 0.65 5.64 -17.13
CA ARG A 77 0.15 6.27 -15.88
C ARG A 77 -1.12 5.63 -15.33
N ASP A 78 -1.97 5.13 -16.22
CA ASP A 78 -3.28 4.57 -15.90
C ASP A 78 -3.19 3.07 -15.52
N ASN A 79 -2.00 2.46 -15.66
CA ASN A 79 -1.74 1.06 -15.32
C ASN A 79 -1.06 0.88 -13.95
N VAL A 80 -0.92 1.96 -13.16
CA VAL A 80 -0.34 1.92 -11.81
C VAL A 80 -1.15 2.84 -10.89
N LEU A 81 -1.58 2.28 -9.76
CA LEU A 81 -2.28 2.97 -8.69
C LEU A 81 -1.47 2.88 -7.39
N TYR A 82 -1.28 4.01 -6.72
CA TYR A 82 -0.58 4.09 -5.44
C TYR A 82 -1.55 4.23 -4.28
N VAL A 83 -1.55 3.25 -3.37
CA VAL A 83 -2.25 3.30 -2.09
C VAL A 83 -1.26 3.62 -0.99
N HIS A 84 -1.42 4.76 -0.33
CA HIS A 84 -0.53 5.19 0.76
C HIS A 84 -1.20 5.01 2.13
N ILE A 85 -0.61 4.18 2.99
CA ILE A 85 -1.13 3.92 4.33
C ILE A 85 -0.46 4.88 5.32
N THR A 86 -1.26 5.58 6.11
CA THR A 86 -0.78 6.53 7.12
C THR A 86 -1.41 6.27 8.48
N LEU A 87 -0.81 6.82 9.54
CA LEU A 87 -1.34 6.78 10.91
C LEU A 87 -1.85 8.16 11.33
N LEU A 88 -3.05 8.19 11.91
CA LEU A 88 -3.62 9.33 12.61
C LEU A 88 -3.47 9.11 14.12
N PRO A 89 -2.40 9.64 14.75
CA PRO A 89 -2.22 9.48 16.19
C PRO A 89 -3.27 10.29 16.96
N TYR A 90 -3.77 9.69 18.04
CA TYR A 90 -4.64 10.35 19.00
C TYR A 90 -3.81 10.99 20.12
N LEU A 91 -4.04 12.27 20.38
CA LEU A 91 -3.43 12.95 21.53
C LEU A 91 -4.40 13.01 22.70
N SER A 92 -4.12 12.27 23.76
CA SER A 92 -4.98 12.24 24.96
C SER A 92 -5.14 13.59 25.63
N SER A 93 -4.14 14.48 25.53
CA SER A 93 -4.18 15.83 26.12
C SER A 93 -5.19 16.76 25.44
N THR A 94 -5.40 16.60 24.12
CA THR A 94 -6.35 17.42 23.34
C THR A 94 -7.58 16.65 22.90
N GLN A 95 -7.63 15.35 23.16
CA GLN A 95 -8.68 14.43 22.72
C GLN A 95 -8.97 14.51 21.22
N GLU A 96 -7.93 14.60 20.40
CA GLU A 96 -8.05 14.84 18.96
C GLU A 96 -7.08 13.95 18.17
N LEU A 97 -7.56 13.46 17.02
CA LEU A 97 -6.74 12.83 16.00
C LEU A 97 -5.96 13.87 15.20
N LYS A 98 -4.64 13.69 15.09
CA LYS A 98 -3.79 14.64 14.36
C LYS A 98 -3.55 14.19 12.92
N THR A 99 -3.95 15.05 11.99
CA THR A 99 -3.75 14.84 10.54
C THR A 99 -2.36 15.24 10.05
N LYS A 100 -1.59 15.99 10.85
CA LYS A 100 -0.30 16.54 10.45
C LYS A 100 0.72 15.47 10.01
N PRO A 101 0.88 14.33 10.72
CA PRO A 101 1.77 13.26 10.28
C PRO A 101 1.42 12.71 8.89
N THR A 102 0.13 12.54 8.60
CA THR A 102 -0.35 12.12 7.27
C THR A 102 0.05 13.14 6.19
N GLN A 103 -0.16 14.44 6.45
CA GLN A 103 0.22 15.51 5.51
C GLN A 103 1.73 15.49 5.21
N HIS A 104 2.56 15.32 6.23
CA HIS A 104 4.02 15.25 6.06
C HIS A 104 4.45 13.99 5.31
N SER A 105 3.87 12.84 5.64
CA SER A 105 4.17 11.58 4.97
C SER A 105 3.83 11.62 3.48
N VAL A 106 2.67 12.18 3.11
CA VAL A 106 2.30 12.37 1.70
C VAL A 106 3.21 13.39 1.01
N ASN A 107 3.71 14.40 1.72
CA ASN A 107 4.69 15.33 1.17
C ASN A 107 6.04 14.65 0.89
N GLU A 108 6.52 13.76 1.76
CA GLU A 108 7.73 12.98 1.49
C GLU A 108 7.57 12.06 0.27
N LEU A 109 6.40 11.43 0.12
CA LEU A 109 6.08 10.63 -1.06
C LEU A 109 6.07 11.48 -2.35
N ARG A 110 5.47 12.67 -2.28
CA ARG A 110 5.45 13.62 -3.41
C ARG A 110 6.83 14.15 -3.78
N ARG A 111 7.72 14.36 -2.81
CA ARG A 111 9.10 14.85 -3.04
C ARG A 111 9.91 13.91 -3.91
N ILE A 112 9.64 12.62 -3.84
CA ILE A 112 10.26 11.60 -4.70
C ILE A 112 9.48 11.36 -5.98
N GLY A 113 8.46 12.17 -6.29
CA GLY A 113 7.71 12.11 -7.54
C GLY A 113 6.57 11.08 -7.56
N ILE A 114 6.07 10.66 -6.39
CA ILE A 114 4.93 9.74 -6.28
C ILE A 114 3.74 10.51 -5.67
N GLN A 115 2.68 10.67 -6.45
CA GLN A 115 1.38 11.17 -5.97
C GLN A 115 0.53 9.96 -5.58
N PRO A 116 0.09 9.82 -4.31
CA PRO A 116 -0.86 8.77 -3.95
C PRO A 116 -2.19 9.00 -4.63
N ASP A 117 -2.79 7.93 -5.14
CA ASP A 117 -4.14 7.95 -5.72
C ASP A 117 -5.20 7.68 -4.64
N ILE A 118 -4.83 6.94 -3.58
CA ILE A 118 -5.66 6.59 -2.43
C ILE A 118 -4.83 6.76 -1.15
N ILE A 119 -5.45 7.27 -0.08
CA ILE A 119 -4.85 7.34 1.27
C ILE A 119 -5.70 6.51 2.23
N ILE A 120 -5.10 5.52 2.88
CA ILE A 120 -5.73 4.76 3.96
C ILE A 120 -5.24 5.31 5.30
N CYS A 121 -6.15 5.87 6.08
CA CYS A 121 -5.89 6.44 7.39
C CYS A 121 -6.15 5.40 8.49
N ARG A 122 -5.08 4.86 9.07
CA ARG A 122 -5.13 4.04 10.28
C ARG A 122 -5.35 4.90 11.51
N SER A 123 -6.18 4.45 12.43
CA SER A 123 -6.39 5.12 13.73
C SER A 123 -6.91 4.15 14.77
N ASP A 124 -6.70 4.43 16.06
CA ASP A 124 -7.36 3.68 17.14
C ASP A 124 -8.79 4.16 17.42
N TYR A 125 -9.19 5.30 16.84
CA TYR A 125 -10.49 5.94 17.07
C TYR A 125 -11.22 6.19 15.74
N PRO A 126 -12.57 6.34 15.78
CA PRO A 126 -13.34 6.72 14.62
C PRO A 126 -12.83 8.04 14.00
N ILE A 127 -12.69 8.06 12.68
CA ILE A 127 -12.21 9.20 11.93
C ILE A 127 -13.42 9.98 11.42
N SER A 128 -13.54 11.26 11.79
CA SER A 128 -14.67 12.09 11.37
C SER A 128 -14.55 12.51 9.90
N GLU A 129 -15.69 12.81 9.27
CA GLU A 129 -15.72 13.27 7.88
C GLU A 129 -14.90 14.57 7.69
N GLY A 130 -14.93 15.48 8.67
CA GLY A 130 -14.12 16.71 8.62
C GLY A 130 -12.60 16.47 8.66
N ILE A 131 -12.14 15.37 9.28
CA ILE A 131 -10.73 14.96 9.21
C ILE A 131 -10.40 14.49 7.80
N LYS A 132 -11.27 13.68 7.19
CA LYS A 132 -11.08 13.20 5.82
C LYS A 132 -11.12 14.35 4.80
N ASP A 133 -12.00 15.35 4.98
CA ASP A 133 -12.05 16.58 4.17
C ASP A 133 -10.73 17.33 4.23
N LYS A 134 -10.20 17.48 5.45
CA LYS A 134 -8.91 18.12 5.67
C LYS A 134 -7.77 17.36 4.98
N ILE A 135 -7.73 16.03 5.11
CA ILE A 135 -6.70 15.20 4.46
C ILE A 135 -6.81 15.32 2.93
N SER A 136 -8.01 15.18 2.37
CA SER A 136 -8.27 15.35 0.93
C SER A 136 -7.73 16.69 0.42
N LEU A 137 -8.08 17.79 1.09
CA LEU A 137 -7.64 19.14 0.72
C LEU A 137 -6.11 19.32 0.80
N PHE A 138 -5.47 18.88 1.89
CA PHE A 138 -4.03 19.11 2.08
C PHE A 138 -3.15 18.12 1.31
N CYS A 139 -3.67 16.93 1.00
CA CYS A 139 -2.94 15.88 0.30
C CYS A 139 -3.19 15.87 -1.22
N ASP A 140 -4.16 16.65 -1.70
CA ASP A 140 -4.58 16.70 -3.10
C ASP A 140 -5.01 15.32 -3.61
N VAL A 141 -5.90 14.68 -2.85
CA VAL A 141 -6.49 13.38 -3.16
C VAL A 141 -8.00 13.51 -3.10
N GLU A 142 -8.71 12.86 -4.02
CA GLU A 142 -10.16 12.85 -4.05
C GLU A 142 -10.75 12.43 -2.70
N ARG A 143 -11.85 13.08 -2.31
CA ARG A 143 -12.41 12.88 -0.98
C ARG A 143 -12.87 11.45 -0.70
N GLN A 144 -13.41 10.77 -1.72
CA GLN A 144 -13.79 9.37 -1.66
C GLN A 144 -12.57 8.43 -1.52
N ALA A 145 -11.40 8.84 -2.03
CA ALA A 145 -10.15 8.08 -1.97
C ALA A 145 -9.37 8.30 -0.65
N VAL A 146 -9.94 9.00 0.32
CA VAL A 146 -9.45 9.04 1.70
C VAL A 146 -10.25 8.04 2.52
N ILE A 147 -9.66 6.88 2.81
CA ILE A 147 -10.32 5.74 3.44
C ILE A 147 -10.00 5.70 4.93
N SER A 148 -11.03 5.54 5.77
CA SER A 148 -10.87 5.38 7.21
C SER A 148 -10.68 3.91 7.55
N LEU A 149 -9.66 3.58 8.33
CA LEU A 149 -9.37 2.22 8.75
C LEU A 149 -9.04 2.18 10.25
N PRO A 150 -10.06 2.26 11.13
CA PRO A 150 -9.86 2.14 12.57
C PRO A 150 -9.32 0.76 12.99
N THR A 151 -8.75 0.70 14.19
CA THR A 151 -8.34 -0.57 14.81
C THR A 151 -9.59 -1.44 15.05
N MET A 152 -9.58 -2.63 14.47
CA MET A 152 -10.68 -3.59 14.55
C MET A 152 -10.39 -4.68 15.58
N PRO A 153 -11.42 -5.27 16.22
CA PRO A 153 -11.26 -6.38 17.17
C PRO A 153 -10.63 -7.62 16.53
N THR A 154 -10.83 -7.83 15.24
CA THR A 154 -10.23 -8.91 14.48
C THR A 154 -9.83 -8.47 13.08
N ILE A 155 -8.74 -9.03 12.57
CA ILE A 155 -8.22 -8.73 11.22
C ILE A 155 -9.21 -9.13 10.12
N TYR A 156 -10.10 -10.09 10.39
CA TYR A 156 -11.06 -10.59 9.40
C TYR A 156 -12.19 -9.61 9.10
N GLU A 157 -12.37 -8.56 9.93
CA GLU A 157 -13.31 -7.46 9.67
C GLU A 157 -12.77 -6.46 8.63
N ILE A 158 -11.46 -6.43 8.40
CA ILE A 158 -10.83 -5.43 7.52
C ILE A 158 -11.38 -5.47 6.08
N PRO A 159 -11.51 -6.64 5.41
CA PRO A 159 -12.06 -6.68 4.06
C PRO A 159 -13.48 -6.13 3.96
N LEU A 160 -14.34 -6.42 4.94
CA LEU A 160 -15.72 -5.94 4.96
C LEU A 160 -15.77 -4.41 5.09
N LEU A 161 -14.95 -3.85 5.98
CA LEU A 161 -14.85 -2.42 6.19
C LEU A 161 -14.29 -1.68 4.96
N LEU A 162 -13.31 -2.27 4.28
CA LEU A 162 -12.74 -1.69 3.07
C LEU A 162 -13.73 -1.71 1.90
N GLU A 163 -14.55 -2.76 1.80
CA GLU A 163 -15.64 -2.82 0.81
C GLU A 163 -16.74 -1.80 1.13
N GLU A 164 -17.14 -1.67 2.40
CA GLU A 164 -18.10 -0.64 2.85
C GLU A 164 -17.60 0.78 2.55
N ALA A 165 -16.27 0.99 2.62
CA ALA A 165 -15.63 2.25 2.26
C ALA A 165 -15.41 2.42 0.74
N GLU A 166 -15.96 1.54 -0.10
CA GLU A 166 -15.89 1.56 -1.56
C GLU A 166 -14.46 1.48 -2.14
N LEU A 167 -13.48 1.01 -1.36
CA LEU A 167 -12.09 0.92 -1.82
C LEU A 167 -11.97 0.07 -3.09
N GLY A 168 -12.67 -1.07 -3.14
CA GLY A 168 -12.69 -1.95 -4.30
C GLY A 168 -13.18 -1.24 -5.57
N GLN A 169 -14.28 -0.51 -5.47
CA GLN A 169 -14.85 0.24 -6.59
C GLN A 169 -13.91 1.36 -7.05
N ILE A 170 -13.31 2.11 -6.12
CA ILE A 170 -12.36 3.18 -6.44
C ILE A 170 -11.15 2.62 -7.21
N ILE A 171 -10.64 1.45 -6.83
CA ILE A 171 -9.52 0.80 -7.54
C ILE A 171 -9.94 0.39 -8.95
N VAL A 172 -11.12 -0.22 -9.09
CA VAL A 172 -11.67 -0.65 -10.39
C VAL A 172 -11.82 0.53 -11.34
N ASP A 173 -12.40 1.63 -10.86
CA ASP A 173 -12.64 2.84 -11.66
C ASP A 173 -11.32 3.52 -12.06
N LYS A 174 -10.36 3.64 -11.12
CA LYS A 174 -9.07 4.31 -11.38
C LYS A 174 -8.15 3.53 -12.32
N LEU A 175 -8.30 2.21 -12.39
CA LEU A 175 -7.53 1.34 -13.28
C LEU A 175 -8.30 0.94 -14.56
N ASP A 176 -9.50 1.50 -14.78
CA ASP A 176 -10.39 1.16 -15.90
C ASP A 176 -10.63 -0.36 -16.06
N LEU A 177 -10.81 -1.04 -14.92
CA LEU A 177 -11.01 -2.48 -14.88
C LEU A 177 -12.49 -2.84 -15.05
N LYS A 178 -12.73 -4.05 -15.56
CA LYS A 178 -14.08 -4.63 -15.61
C LYS A 178 -14.22 -5.66 -14.50
N ALA A 179 -14.82 -5.24 -13.38
CA ALA A 179 -15.07 -6.12 -12.25
C ALA A 179 -16.55 -6.14 -11.88
N ASN A 180 -17.01 -7.29 -11.39
CA ASN A 180 -18.33 -7.41 -10.76
C ASN A 180 -18.20 -7.06 -9.27
N LYS A 181 -19.33 -6.72 -8.64
CA LYS A 181 -19.38 -6.59 -7.18
C LYS A 181 -18.98 -7.92 -6.52
N PRO A 182 -18.13 -7.90 -5.48
CA PRO A 182 -17.72 -9.11 -4.81
C PRO A 182 -18.89 -9.71 -4.00
N ASP A 183 -19.01 -11.04 -4.01
CA ASP A 183 -19.83 -11.76 -3.05
C ASP A 183 -19.00 -12.03 -1.79
N LEU A 184 -19.31 -11.33 -0.70
CA LEU A 184 -18.61 -11.44 0.58
C LEU A 184 -19.39 -12.27 1.61
N SER A 185 -20.44 -12.98 1.20
CA SER A 185 -21.35 -13.71 2.11
C SER A 185 -20.61 -14.72 3.00
N GLN A 186 -19.69 -15.50 2.44
CA GLN A 186 -18.86 -16.44 3.22
C GLN A 186 -17.94 -15.73 4.23
N TRP A 187 -17.46 -14.54 3.89
CA TRP A 187 -16.57 -13.75 4.75
C TRP A 187 -17.34 -13.12 5.90
N GLN A 188 -18.55 -12.64 5.61
CA GLN A 188 -19.50 -12.14 6.61
C GLN A 188 -19.84 -13.25 7.61
N GLU A 189 -20.16 -14.46 7.13
CA GLU A 189 -20.43 -15.61 7.99
C GLU A 189 -19.24 -15.99 8.87
N LEU A 190 -18.01 -15.96 8.34
CA LEU A 190 -16.79 -16.20 9.12
C LEU A 190 -16.65 -15.19 10.27
N VAL A 191 -16.82 -13.89 9.97
CA VAL A 191 -16.71 -12.82 10.97
C VAL A 191 -17.81 -12.97 12.03
N GLU A 192 -19.05 -13.28 11.64
CA GLU A 192 -20.14 -13.54 12.57
C GLU A 192 -19.84 -14.70 13.51
N ARG A 193 -19.35 -15.83 12.96
CA ARG A 193 -18.97 -17.01 13.77
C ARG A 193 -17.84 -16.71 14.75
N LEU A 194 -16.86 -15.88 14.36
CA LEU A 194 -15.76 -15.45 15.22
C LEU A 194 -16.20 -14.52 16.36
N LYS A 195 -17.17 -13.64 16.09
CA LYS A 195 -17.70 -12.70 17.08
C LYS A 195 -18.77 -13.32 17.98
N THR A 196 -19.33 -14.45 17.57
CA THR A 196 -20.26 -15.24 18.38
C THR A 196 -19.51 -15.80 19.60
N PRO A 197 -20.00 -15.60 20.84
CA PRO A 197 -19.36 -16.15 22.03
C PRO A 197 -19.35 -17.69 22.01
N HIS A 198 -18.20 -18.29 22.37
CA HIS A 198 -18.03 -19.73 22.52
C HIS A 198 -17.53 -20.05 23.92
N GLU A 199 -17.71 -21.30 24.36
CA GLU A 199 -17.09 -21.77 25.60
C GLU A 199 -15.55 -21.73 25.46
N PRO A 200 -14.83 -21.13 26.43
CA PRO A 200 -13.38 -21.01 26.35
C PRO A 200 -12.71 -22.38 26.50
N VAL A 201 -11.80 -22.70 25.59
CA VAL A 201 -10.95 -23.90 25.65
C VAL A 201 -9.50 -23.47 25.82
N ASN A 202 -8.82 -24.02 26.82
CA ASN A 202 -7.41 -23.73 27.08
C ASN A 202 -6.51 -24.63 26.24
N ILE A 203 -5.67 -24.04 25.39
CA ILE A 203 -4.70 -24.76 24.55
C ILE A 203 -3.30 -24.28 24.94
N ALA A 204 -2.47 -25.20 25.44
CA ALA A 204 -1.06 -24.93 25.67
C ALA A 204 -0.28 -25.09 24.36
N LEU A 205 0.58 -24.12 24.05
CA LEU A 205 1.50 -24.15 22.91
C LEU A 205 2.93 -24.11 23.46
N VAL A 206 3.66 -25.22 23.35
CA VAL A 206 5.03 -25.42 23.87
C VAL A 206 6.05 -25.25 22.76
#